data_AF-A0A0G9N1S9-F1
#
_entry.id   AF-A0A0G9N1S9-F1
#
_cell.length_a   1.000
_cell.length_b   1.000
_cell.length_c   1.000
_cell.angle_alpha   90.00
_cell.angle_beta   90.00
_cell.angle_gamma   90.00
#
_symmetry.space_group_name_H-M   'P 1'
#
loop_
_entity.id
_entity.type
_entity.pdbx_description
1 polymer ?
#
loop_
_entity_poly.entity_id
_entity_poly.type
_entity_poly.pdbx_seq_one_letter_code
_entity_poly.pdbx_strand_id
1 'polypeptide(L)'
;MRRAILSLAVMSLGLAGVSAPAPALAQQGGVLPADPQDFQCFVLLQQRRAAFMANEQLPVEQRAQFVDNLTIISAFYAGRISHYSAGEAVAQFRSANAEIAAASPAQRDAFANVCTNFYISVINVLATTSEQAQSAPRQ
;
A
#
# COMPACT_ATOMS: atom_id res chain seq x y z
N MET A 1 7.48 36.71 63.05
CA MET A 1 6.29 35.89 62.71
C MET A 1 5.73 36.37 61.38
N ARG A 2 5.37 35.42 60.51
CA ARG A 2 4.98 35.57 59.09
C ARG A 2 3.67 36.33 58.87
N ARG A 3 3.56 37.06 57.75
CA ARG A 3 2.37 37.21 56.87
C ARG A 3 2.84 37.93 55.59
N ALA A 4 3.10 37.17 54.52
CA ALA A 4 2.20 36.92 53.38
C ALA A 4 2.26 38.06 52.35
N ILE A 5 3.09 37.85 51.32
CA ILE A 5 3.23 38.71 50.13
C ILE A 5 2.06 38.40 49.19
N LEU A 6 1.27 39.43 48.86
CA LEU A 6 0.23 39.37 47.85
C LEU A 6 0.66 40.19 46.64
N SER A 7 0.64 39.50 45.49
CA SER A 7 0.37 40.00 44.15
C SER A 7 1.48 40.81 43.44
N LEU A 8 2.34 40.08 42.72
CA LEU A 8 2.96 40.60 41.49
C LEU A 8 1.88 40.66 40.39
N ALA A 9 1.55 41.87 39.94
CA ALA A 9 1.03 42.12 38.61
C ALA A 9 2.09 42.88 37.83
N VAL A 10 2.94 42.15 37.09
CA VAL A 10 3.78 42.73 36.05
C VAL A 10 3.06 42.49 34.73
N MET A 11 2.46 43.55 34.21
CA MET A 11 2.21 43.68 32.78
C MET A 11 3.52 44.11 32.14
N SER A 12 4.14 43.22 31.38
CA SER A 12 5.17 43.57 30.42
C SER A 12 4.73 43.06 29.06
N LEU A 13 4.16 43.97 28.26
CA LEU A 13 4.04 43.81 26.81
C LEU A 13 5.45 43.68 26.23
N GLY A 14 5.75 42.52 25.69
CA GLY A 14 6.91 42.30 24.83
C GLY A 14 6.45 41.52 23.61
N LEU A 15 6.39 42.19 22.46
CA LEU A 15 6.31 41.53 21.16
C LEU A 15 7.55 40.63 21.00
N ALA A 16 7.39 39.34 21.22
CA ALA A 16 8.34 38.31 20.79
C ALA A 16 7.64 37.46 19.73
N GLY A 17 8.34 37.24 18.62
CA GLY A 17 7.82 36.74 17.35
C GLY A 17 6.88 35.56 17.49
N VAL A 18 5.86 35.58 16.62
CA VAL A 18 4.97 34.47 16.37
C VAL A 18 5.81 33.31 15.81
N SER A 19 6.38 32.48 16.68
CA SER A 19 6.77 31.14 16.30
C SER A 19 5.47 30.35 16.18
N ALA A 20 4.83 30.49 15.02
CA ALA A 20 3.85 29.50 14.59
C ALA A 20 4.53 28.13 14.75
N PRO A 21 3.89 27.13 15.36
CA PRO A 21 4.39 25.78 15.30
C PRO A 21 4.32 25.40 13.81
N ALA A 22 5.43 25.55 13.11
CA ALA A 22 5.63 24.87 11.85
C ALA A 22 5.29 23.41 12.15
N PRO A 23 4.45 22.74 11.34
CA PRO A 23 4.23 21.32 11.52
C PRO A 23 5.61 20.69 11.43
N ALA A 24 6.08 20.17 12.56
CA ALA A 24 7.24 19.32 12.59
C ALA A 24 6.83 18.11 11.75
N LEU A 25 7.20 18.14 10.46
CA LEU A 25 7.27 16.95 9.64
C LEU A 25 8.21 16.03 10.38
N ALA A 26 7.60 15.11 11.14
CA ALA A 26 8.30 13.99 11.71
C ALA A 26 8.95 13.26 10.53
N GLN A 27 10.23 13.53 10.30
CA GLN A 27 11.16 12.57 9.71
C GLN A 27 11.34 11.42 10.70
N GLN A 28 10.23 10.78 11.07
CA GLN A 28 10.28 9.42 11.54
C GLN A 28 10.34 8.62 10.24
N GLY A 29 11.55 8.16 9.90
CA GLY A 29 11.75 7.02 9.01
C GLY A 29 11.17 5.77 9.67
N GLY A 30 9.87 5.81 9.97
CA GLY A 30 9.09 4.68 10.39
C GLY A 30 9.01 3.79 9.17
N VAL A 31 9.81 2.73 9.17
CA VAL A 31 9.56 1.60 8.30
C VAL A 31 8.17 1.11 8.67
N LEU A 32 7.18 1.45 7.85
CA LEU A 32 5.85 0.90 8.00
C LEU A 32 5.99 -0.62 7.90
N PRO A 33 5.39 -1.39 8.82
CA PRO A 33 5.49 -2.85 8.76
C PRO A 33 5.01 -3.31 7.38
N ALA A 34 5.75 -4.27 6.82
CA ALA A 34 5.38 -4.87 5.56
C ALA A 34 3.95 -5.42 5.62
N ASP A 35 3.12 -5.13 4.61
CA ASP A 35 1.81 -5.74 4.48
C ASP A 35 2.00 -7.14 3.89
N PRO A 36 1.85 -8.23 4.67
CA PRO A 36 2.11 -9.58 4.18
C PRO A 36 1.18 -9.97 3.03
N GLN A 37 0.00 -9.36 2.95
CA GLN A 37 -0.98 -9.65 1.91
C GLN A 37 -0.49 -9.22 0.53
N ASP A 38 0.28 -8.14 0.42
CA ASP A 38 0.86 -7.72 -0.86
C ASP A 38 1.83 -8.76 -1.43
N PHE A 39 2.65 -9.36 -0.56
CA PHE A 39 3.58 -10.44 -0.93
C PHE A 39 2.84 -11.72 -1.31
N GLN A 40 1.81 -12.11 -0.54
CA GLN A 40 0.95 -13.25 -0.85
C GLN A 40 0.27 -13.07 -2.22
N CYS A 41 -0.30 -11.89 -2.48
CA CYS A 41 -0.95 -11.57 -3.74
C CYS A 41 0.03 -11.60 -4.90
N PHE A 42 1.22 -10.98 -4.77
CA PHE A 42 2.24 -11.04 -5.81
C PHE A 42 2.66 -12.48 -6.13
N VAL A 43 2.97 -13.29 -5.11
CA VAL A 43 3.38 -14.69 -5.29
C VAL A 43 2.28 -15.50 -5.98
N LEU A 44 1.03 -15.41 -5.50
CA LEU A 44 -0.10 -16.14 -6.08
C LEU A 44 -0.34 -15.77 -7.55
N LEU A 45 -0.28 -14.49 -7.89
CA LEU A 45 -0.49 -14.02 -9.26
C LEU A 45 0.64 -14.48 -10.19
N GLN A 46 1.90 -14.48 -9.73
CA GLN A 46 3.02 -15.03 -10.51
C GLN A 46 2.88 -16.54 -10.74
N GLN A 47 2.46 -17.30 -9.72
CA GLN A 47 2.20 -18.74 -9.87
C GLN A 47 1.08 -19.00 -10.88
N ARG A 48 -0.03 -18.25 -10.81
CA ARG A 48 -1.14 -18.35 -11.78
C ARG A 48 -0.67 -17.99 -13.19
N ARG A 49 0.11 -16.92 -13.33
CA ARG A 49 0.66 -16.48 -14.62
C ARG A 49 1.52 -17.57 -15.26
N ALA A 50 2.43 -18.17 -14.49
CA ALA A 50 3.25 -19.28 -14.94
C ALA A 50 2.39 -20.49 -15.37
N ALA A 51 1.35 -20.82 -14.59
CA ALA A 51 0.42 -21.89 -14.94
C ALA A 51 -0.34 -21.62 -16.23
N PHE A 52 -0.81 -20.38 -16.47
CA PHE A 52 -1.45 -20.01 -17.73
C PHE A 52 -0.48 -20.06 -18.90
N MET A 53 0.76 -19.58 -18.74
CA MET A 53 1.79 -19.66 -19.79
C MET A 53 2.09 -21.11 -20.21
N ALA A 54 2.04 -22.05 -19.27
CA ALA A 54 2.26 -23.48 -19.52
C ALA A 54 0.99 -24.24 -19.96
N ASN A 55 -0.19 -23.60 -19.96
CA ASN A 55 -1.45 -24.25 -20.29
C ASN A 55 -1.70 -24.28 -21.80
N GLU A 56 -1.34 -25.39 -22.44
CA GLU A 56 -1.54 -25.63 -23.87
C GLU A 56 -2.99 -25.98 -24.25
N GLN A 57 -3.86 -26.24 -23.28
CA GLN A 57 -5.26 -26.62 -23.53
C GLN A 57 -6.14 -25.42 -23.88
N LEU A 58 -5.72 -24.20 -23.53
CA LEU A 58 -6.44 -22.98 -23.85
C LEU A 58 -6.01 -22.43 -25.23
N PRO A 59 -6.95 -21.83 -26.00
CA PRO A 59 -6.62 -21.04 -27.18
C PRO A 59 -5.57 -19.98 -26.87
N VAL A 60 -4.69 -19.71 -27.85
CA VAL A 60 -3.54 -18.80 -27.68
C VAL A 60 -3.99 -17.41 -27.23
N GLU A 61 -5.05 -16.89 -27.87
CA GLU A 61 -5.60 -15.56 -27.61
C GLU A 61 -6.16 -15.46 -26.20
N GLN A 62 -6.88 -16.50 -25.75
CA GLN A 62 -7.44 -16.56 -24.40
C GLN A 62 -6.34 -16.65 -23.34
N ARG A 63 -5.31 -17.47 -23.60
CA ARG A 63 -4.13 -17.56 -22.73
C ARG A 63 -3.40 -16.22 -22.64
N ALA A 64 -3.20 -15.53 -23.75
CA ALA A 64 -2.57 -14.21 -23.79
C ALA A 64 -3.34 -13.20 -22.92
N GLN A 65 -4.66 -13.14 -23.07
CA GLN A 65 -5.51 -12.26 -22.26
C GLN A 65 -5.37 -12.52 -20.75
N PHE A 66 -5.34 -13.79 -20.32
CA PHE A 66 -5.12 -14.12 -18.92
C PHE A 66 -3.73 -13.70 -18.44
N VAL A 67 -2.69 -13.96 -19.23
CA VAL A 67 -1.31 -13.58 -18.89
C VAL A 67 -1.15 -12.06 -18.80
N ASP A 68 -1.78 -11.30 -19.68
CA ASP A 68 -1.74 -9.83 -19.69
C ASP A 68 -2.42 -9.27 -18.44
N ASN A 69 -3.63 -9.74 -18.13
CA ASN A 69 -4.35 -9.32 -16.92
C ASN A 69 -3.55 -9.63 -15.65
N LEU A 70 -2.99 -10.83 -15.54
CA LEU A 70 -2.15 -11.21 -14.40
C LEU A 70 -0.87 -10.39 -14.32
N THR A 71 -0.28 -10.02 -15.46
CA THR A 71 0.90 -9.15 -15.52
C THR A 71 0.59 -7.76 -14.96
N ILE A 72 -0.53 -7.16 -15.38
CA ILE A 72 -0.94 -5.83 -14.92
C ILE A 72 -1.18 -5.82 -13.40
N ILE A 73 -1.96 -6.78 -12.89
CA ILE A 73 -2.27 -6.85 -11.46
C ILE A 73 -1.00 -7.17 -10.65
N SER A 74 -0.11 -8.02 -11.16
CA SER A 74 1.17 -8.31 -10.49
C SER A 74 2.06 -7.07 -10.40
N ALA A 75 2.09 -6.22 -11.44
CA ALA A 75 2.86 -4.98 -11.45
C ALA A 75 2.36 -3.98 -10.39
N PHE A 76 1.04 -3.93 -10.16
CA PHE A 76 0.45 -3.15 -9.07
C PHE A 76 1.01 -3.57 -7.70
N TYR A 77 1.00 -4.88 -7.41
CA TYR A 77 1.57 -5.39 -6.15
C TYR A 77 3.09 -5.22 -6.07
N ALA A 78 3.81 -5.35 -7.18
CA ALA A 78 5.24 -5.06 -7.21
C ALA A 78 5.54 -3.60 -6.83
N GLY A 79 4.73 -2.65 -7.33
CA GLY A 79 4.82 -1.24 -6.95
C GLY A 79 4.61 -1.04 -5.45
N ARG A 80 3.62 -1.70 -4.86
CA ARG A 80 3.36 -1.68 -3.41
C ARG A 80 4.43 -2.39 -2.58
N ILE A 81 5.19 -3.31 -3.15
CA ILE A 81 6.30 -3.97 -2.45
C ILE A 81 7.60 -3.14 -2.57
N SER A 82 7.70 -2.28 -3.59
CA SER A 82 8.96 -1.63 -3.98
C SER A 82 9.56 -0.68 -2.95
N HIS A 83 8.80 -0.24 -1.94
CA HIS A 83 9.31 0.62 -0.86
C HIS A 83 9.93 -0.15 0.30
N TYR A 84 9.84 -1.48 0.32
CA TYR A 84 10.50 -2.31 1.34
C TYR A 84 11.96 -2.59 0.98
N SER A 85 12.82 -2.71 1.99
CA SER A 85 14.19 -3.12 1.75
C SER A 85 14.25 -4.56 1.22
N ALA A 86 15.28 -4.88 0.43
CA ALA A 86 15.45 -6.22 -0.10
C ALA A 86 15.51 -7.29 1.01
N GLY A 87 16.14 -6.98 2.15
CA GLY A 87 16.24 -7.89 3.29
C GLY A 87 14.86 -8.24 3.88
N GLU A 88 14.02 -7.23 4.09
CA GLU A 88 12.65 -7.42 4.59
C GLU A 88 11.77 -8.14 3.58
N ALA A 89 11.84 -7.71 2.31
CA ALA A 89 11.05 -8.30 1.24
C ALA A 89 11.34 -9.80 1.04
N VAL A 90 12.60 -10.21 1.15
CA VAL A 90 12.99 -11.63 0.99
C VAL A 90 12.33 -12.53 2.05
N ALA A 91 12.28 -12.10 3.31
CA ALA A 91 11.63 -12.90 4.36
C ALA A 91 10.12 -13.03 4.11
N GLN A 92 9.48 -11.94 3.70
CA GLN A 92 8.05 -11.93 3.36
C GLN A 92 7.74 -12.81 2.14
N PHE A 93 8.56 -12.77 1.10
CA PHE A 93 8.40 -13.66 -0.06
C PHE A 93 8.53 -15.14 0.31
N ARG A 94 9.43 -15.50 1.23
CA ARG A 94 9.54 -16.89 1.70
C ARG A 94 8.28 -17.32 2.45
N SER A 95 7.76 -16.48 3.35
CA SER A 95 6.51 -16.76 4.09
C SER A 95 5.34 -16.93 3.12
N ALA A 96 5.16 -15.97 2.21
CA ALA A 96 4.10 -16.00 1.20
C ALA A 96 4.17 -17.26 0.33
N ASN A 97 5.36 -17.67 -0.12
CA ASN A 97 5.51 -18.91 -0.90
C ASN A 97 5.10 -20.14 -0.08
N ALA A 98 5.54 -20.24 1.18
CA ALA A 98 5.19 -21.38 2.03
C ALA A 98 3.68 -21.47 2.28
N GLU A 99 3.04 -20.33 2.57
CA GLU A 99 1.60 -20.24 2.82
C GLU A 99 0.77 -20.60 1.58
N ILE A 100 1.11 -20.05 0.42
CA ILE A 100 0.40 -20.33 -0.83
C ILE A 100 0.60 -21.78 -1.29
N ALA A 101 1.79 -22.35 -1.06
CA ALA A 101 2.06 -23.75 -1.36
C ALA A 101 1.24 -24.70 -0.45
N ALA A 102 1.08 -24.34 0.82
CA ALA A 102 0.29 -25.11 1.79
C ALA A 102 -1.23 -24.93 1.62
N ALA A 103 -1.68 -23.88 0.94
CA ALA A 103 -3.09 -23.60 0.72
C ALA A 103 -3.75 -24.64 -0.22
N SER A 104 -4.98 -25.03 0.11
CA SER A 104 -5.84 -25.80 -0.79
C SER A 104 -6.23 -24.99 -2.03
N PRO A 105 -6.69 -25.64 -3.12
CA PRO A 105 -7.20 -24.93 -4.30
C PRO A 105 -8.28 -23.89 -3.97
N ALA A 106 -9.26 -24.26 -3.14
CA ALA A 106 -10.34 -23.36 -2.72
C ALA A 106 -9.81 -22.15 -1.94
N GLN A 107 -8.82 -22.34 -1.06
CA GLN A 107 -8.17 -21.24 -0.34
C GLN A 107 -7.42 -20.32 -1.31
N ARG A 108 -6.70 -20.87 -2.28
CA ARG A 108 -6.01 -20.08 -3.31
C ARG A 108 -6.97 -19.27 -4.17
N ASP A 109 -8.17 -19.78 -4.42
CA ASP A 109 -9.22 -19.03 -5.14
C ASP A 109 -9.81 -17.92 -4.28
N ALA A 110 -10.08 -18.18 -3.00
CA ALA A 110 -10.50 -17.15 -2.06
C ALA A 110 -9.45 -16.03 -1.94
N PHE A 111 -8.16 -16.38 -1.83
CA PHE A 111 -7.07 -15.40 -1.83
C PHE A 111 -7.00 -14.60 -3.12
N ALA A 112 -7.14 -15.24 -4.28
CA ALA A 112 -7.13 -14.53 -5.57
C ALA A 112 -8.27 -13.52 -5.68
N ASN A 113 -9.45 -13.84 -5.14
CA ASN A 113 -10.58 -12.91 -5.09
C ASN A 113 -10.27 -11.70 -4.20
N VAL A 114 -9.66 -11.91 -3.03
CA VAL A 114 -9.22 -10.81 -2.16
C VAL A 114 -8.24 -9.89 -2.90
N CYS A 115 -7.22 -10.47 -3.55
CA CYS A 115 -6.23 -9.70 -4.30
C CYS A 115 -6.88 -8.88 -5.43
N THR A 116 -7.74 -9.53 -6.21
CA THR A 116 -8.38 -8.88 -7.36
C THR A 116 -9.34 -7.79 -6.91
N ASN A 117 -10.13 -8.01 -5.86
CA ASN A 117 -11.05 -7.01 -5.32
C ASN A 117 -10.32 -5.79 -4.77
N PHE A 118 -9.17 -6.01 -4.12
CA PHE A 118 -8.34 -4.92 -3.63
C PHE A 118 -7.73 -4.10 -4.79
N TYR A 119 -7.20 -4.76 -5.81
CA TYR A 119 -6.75 -4.07 -7.02
C TYR A 119 -7.87 -3.24 -7.66
N ILE A 120 -9.05 -3.83 -7.87
CA ILE A 120 -10.20 -3.14 -8.48
C ILE A 120 -10.63 -1.95 -7.62
N SER A 121 -10.66 -2.07 -6.29
CA SER A 121 -11.07 -0.97 -5.43
C SER A 121 -10.13 0.23 -5.55
N VAL A 122 -8.81 -0.01 -5.61
CA VAL A 122 -7.82 1.06 -5.79
C VAL A 122 -7.92 1.70 -7.17
N ILE A 123 -8.04 0.91 -8.24
CA ILE A 123 -8.18 1.45 -9.60
C ILE A 123 -9.46 2.30 -9.74
N ASN A 124 -10.57 1.88 -9.13
CA ASN A 124 -11.81 2.65 -9.14
C ASN A 124 -11.67 4.00 -8.42
N VAL A 125 -10.95 4.04 -7.28
CA VAL A 125 -10.65 5.29 -6.58
C VAL A 125 -9.77 6.20 -7.43
N LEU A 126 -8.75 5.66 -8.09
CA LEU A 126 -7.87 6.44 -8.96
C LEU A 126 -8.60 6.99 -10.18
N ALA A 127 -9.50 6.20 -10.78
CA ALA A 127 -10.33 6.63 -11.91
C ALA A 127 -11.26 7.78 -11.51
N THR A 128 -12.03 7.61 -10.43
CA THR A 128 -12.95 8.65 -9.91
C THR A 128 -12.23 9.93 -9.49
N THR A 129 -11.06 9.82 -8.86
CA THR A 129 -10.23 10.99 -8.51
C THR A 129 -9.74 11.73 -9.76
N SER A 130 -9.37 11.00 -10.81
CA SER A 130 -8.91 11.59 -12.08
C SER A 130 -10.04 12.34 -12.79
N GLU A 131 -11.27 11.79 -12.78
CA GLU A 131 -12.46 12.44 -13.33
C GLU A 131 -12.80 13.74 -12.57
N GLN A 132 -12.71 13.72 -11.24
CA GLN A 132 -12.93 14.91 -10.39
C GLN A 132 -11.86 15.99 -10.64
N ALA A 133 -10.59 15.61 -10.82
CA ALA A 133 -9.52 16.53 -11.13
C ALA A 133 -9.67 17.20 -12.51
N GLN A 134 -10.23 16.48 -13.50
CA GLN A 134 -10.49 17.02 -14.84
C GLN A 134 -11.72 17.93 -14.91
N SER A 135 -12.67 17.76 -13.99
CA SER A 135 -13.91 18.55 -13.91
C SER A 135 -13.80 19.78 -13.00
N ALA A 136 -12.71 19.92 -12.23
CA ALA A 136 -12.41 21.15 -11.51
C ALA A 136 -12.05 22.29 -12.48
N PRO A 137 -12.69 23.47 -12.40
CA PRO A 137 -12.34 24.61 -13.25
C PRO A 137 -10.88 24.99 -12.97
N ARG A 138 -10.04 24.96 -14.01
CA ARG A 138 -8.67 25.49 -13.94
C ARG A 138 -8.79 27.00 -13.69
N GLN A 139 -8.44 27.43 -12.48
CA GLN A 139 -8.29 28.85 -12.15
C GLN A 139 -7.01 29.39 -12.77
#